data_AF-A0A010RU03-F1
#
_entry.id   AF-A0A010RU03-F1
#
_cell.length_a   1.000
_cell.length_b   1.000
_cell.length_c   1.000
_cell.angle_alpha   90.00
_cell.angle_beta   90.00
_cell.angle_gamma   90.00
#
_symmetry.space_group_name_H-M   'P 1'
#
loop_
_entity.id
_entity.type
_entity.pdbx_description
1 polymer ?
#
loop_
_entity_poly.entity_id
_entity_poly.type
_entity_poly.pdbx_seq_one_letter_code
_entity_poly.pdbx_strand_id
1 'polypeptide(L)' 'MKGRPHDEAMAEQFHADPDYAAELLIEVRRNGDSAELAILLRQMAKAFGQDEGWSLADAERKLSST' A
#
# COMPACT_ATOMS: atom_id res chain seq x y z
N MET A 1 -13.02 -13.29 11.60
CA MET A 1 -12.67 -13.81 10.25
C MET A 1 -11.75 -12.79 9.61
N LYS A 2 -10.57 -13.19 9.13
CA LYS A 2 -9.59 -12.25 8.53
C LYS A 2 -10.19 -11.71 7.23
N GLY A 3 -10.50 -10.41 7.16
CA GLY A 3 -10.93 -9.69 5.96
C GLY A 3 -9.85 -9.57 4.88
N ARG A 4 -8.97 -10.58 4.74
CA ARG A 4 -7.94 -10.66 3.69
C ARG A 4 -8.49 -10.41 2.27
N PRO A 5 -9.69 -10.88 1.89
CA PRO A 5 -10.28 -10.56 0.58
C PRO A 5 -10.62 -9.07 0.44
N HIS A 6 -10.99 -8.40 1.53
CA HIS A 6 -11.36 -7.00 1.51
C HIS A 6 -10.14 -6.11 1.29
N ASP A 7 -9.00 -6.46 1.87
CA ASP A 7 -7.77 -5.67 1.67
C ASP A 7 -7.23 -5.75 0.23
N GLU A 8 -7.41 -6.88 -0.44
CA GLU A 8 -7.00 -7.06 -1.84
C GLU A 8 -7.91 -6.30 -2.79
N ALA A 9 -9.23 -6.40 -2.60
CA ALA A 9 -10.19 -5.62 -3.38
C ALA A 9 -9.98 -4.10 -3.23
N MET A 10 -9.70 -3.63 -2.01
CA MET A 10 -9.39 -2.21 -1.78
C MET A 10 -8.05 -1.80 -2.40
N ALA A 11 -7.04 -2.68 -2.37
CA ALA A 11 -5.76 -2.39 -3.01
C ALA A 11 -5.90 -2.23 -4.52
N GLU A 12 -6.66 -3.10 -5.18
CA GLU A 12 -6.99 -2.99 -6.61
C GLU A 12 -7.73 -1.68 -6.91
N GLN A 13 -8.70 -1.30 -6.08
CA GLN A 13 -9.42 -0.04 -6.22
C GLN A 13 -8.49 1.18 -6.07
N PHE A 14 -7.59 1.18 -5.09
CA PHE A 14 -6.63 2.27 -4.91
C PHE A 14 -5.62 2.36 -6.06
N HIS A 15 -5.21 1.23 -6.61
CA HIS A 15 -4.35 1.24 -7.80
C HIS A 15 -5.10 1.75 -9.04
N ALA A 16 -6.40 1.46 -9.16
CA ALA A 16 -7.24 1.93 -10.26
C ALA A 16 -7.57 3.43 -10.16
N ASP A 17 -7.70 3.96 -8.93
CA ASP A 17 -7.99 5.37 -8.65
C ASP A 17 -7.13 5.90 -7.49
N PRO A 18 -5.90 6.37 -7.79
CA PRO A 18 -5.01 6.92 -6.78
C PRO A 18 -5.49 8.23 -6.15
N ASP A 19 -6.30 9.03 -6.86
CA ASP A 19 -6.84 10.29 -6.34
C ASP A 19 -7.88 10.00 -5.25
N TYR A 20 -8.78 9.04 -5.50
CA TYR A 20 -9.70 8.53 -4.49
C TYR A 20 -8.98 8.01 -3.25
N ALA A 21 -7.90 7.24 -3.44
CA ALA A 21 -7.10 6.73 -2.33
C ALA A 21 -6.52 7.87 -1.47
N ALA A 22 -6.00 8.93 -2.12
CA ALA A 22 -5.46 10.10 -1.43
C ALA A 22 -6.53 10.87 -0.65
N GLU A 23 -7.70 11.09 -1.23
CA GLU A 23 -8.83 11.75 -0.57
C GLU A 23 -9.28 10.96 0.68
N LEU A 24 -9.43 9.64 0.53
CA LEU A 24 -9.80 8.76 1.63
C LEU A 24 -8.76 8.78 2.76
N LEU A 25 -7.47 8.85 2.44
CA LEU A 25 -6.41 9.01 3.44
C LEU A 25 -6.53 10.31 4.22
N ILE A 26 -6.83 11.41 3.53
CA ILE A 26 -7.00 12.72 4.17
C ILE A 26 -8.20 12.67 5.12
N GLU A 27 -9.32 12.09 4.68
CA GLU A 27 -10.53 11.98 5.50
C GLU A 27 -10.31 11.12 6.76
N VAL A 28 -9.77 9.91 6.59
CA VAL A 28 -9.53 8.99 7.71
C VAL A 28 -8.51 9.55 8.70
N ARG A 29 -7.48 10.27 8.23
CA ARG A 29 -6.54 10.96 9.13
C ARG A 29 -7.19 12.10 9.93
N ARG A 30 -8.21 12.74 9.39
CA ARG A 30 -8.88 13.88 10.03
C ARG A 30 -9.94 13.44 11.03
N ASN A 31 -10.73 12.43 10.68
CA ASN A 31 -11.98 12.10 11.37
C ASN A 31 -12.09 10.63 11.80
N GLY A 32 -11.24 9.75 11.28
CA GLY A 32 -11.30 8.32 11.55
C GLY A 32 -10.59 7.92 12.84
N ASP A 33 -10.70 6.65 13.18
CA ASP A 33 -9.99 6.07 14.32
C ASP A 33 -8.65 5.42 13.92
N SER A 34 -7.85 5.06 14.93
CA SER A 34 -6.54 4.44 14.72
C SER A 34 -6.60 3.08 14.04
N ALA A 35 -7.70 2.34 14.18
CA ALA A 35 -7.88 1.04 13.54
C ALA A 35 -8.23 1.21 12.06
N GLU A 36 -9.08 2.16 11.70
CA GLU A 36 -9.42 2.53 10.33
C GLU A 36 -8.17 2.99 9.57
N LEU A 37 -7.38 3.88 10.17
CA LEU A 37 -6.12 4.34 9.58
C LEU A 37 -5.14 3.18 9.36
N ALA A 38 -5.01 2.26 10.32
CA ALA A 38 -4.13 1.10 10.19
C ALA A 38 -4.59 0.12 9.11
N ILE A 39 -5.90 -0.01 8.88
CA ILE A 39 -6.47 -0.79 7.78
C ILE A 39 -6.15 -0.12 6.45
N LEU A 40 -6.43 1.18 6.33
CA LEU A 40 -6.20 1.94 5.10
C LEU A 40 -4.73 1.92 4.67
N LEU A 41 -3.81 2.15 5.62
CA LEU A 41 -2.37 2.09 5.34
C LEU A 41 -1.90 0.72 4.87
N ARG A 42 -2.48 -0.37 5.40
CA ARG A 42 -2.18 -1.74 4.95
C ARG A 42 -2.64 -1.97 3.51
N GLN A 43 -3.80 -1.47 3.16
CA GLN A 43 -4.37 -1.57 1.81
C GLN A 43 -3.56 -0.74 0.80
N MET A 44 -3.13 0.47 1.18
CA MET A 44 -2.22 1.31 0.38
C MET A 44 -0.85 0.69 0.19
N ALA A 45 -0.28 0.07 1.23
CA ALA A 45 0.99 -0.64 1.11
C ALA A 45 0.88 -1.85 0.16
N LYS A 46 -0.28 -2.49 0.08
CA LYS A 46 -0.53 -3.53 -0.93
C LYS A 46 -0.67 -2.95 -2.34
N ALA A 47 -1.35 -1.82 -2.50
CA ALA A 47 -1.56 -1.18 -3.80
C ALA A 47 -0.26 -0.60 -4.39
N PHE A 48 0.57 0.03 -3.56
CA PHE A 48 1.69 0.86 -4.01
C PHE A 48 3.06 0.43 -3.46
N GLY A 49 3.12 -0.51 -2.52
CA GLY A 49 4.36 -0.94 -1.87
C GLY A 49 5.09 -2.09 -2.58
N GLN A 50 4.55 -2.59 -3.69
CA GLN A 50 5.22 -3.59 -4.53
C GLN A 50 5.98 -2.86 -5.64
N ASP A 51 7.17 -2.34 -5.35
CA ASP A 51 8.13 -2.01 -6.40
C ASP A 51 8.53 -3.33 -7.09
N GLU A 52 7.95 -3.59 -8.26
CA GLU A 52 8.43 -4.61 -9.20
C GLU A 52 9.85 -4.22 -9.64
N GLY A 53 10.88 -4.59 -8.87
CA GLY A 53 12.27 -4.45 -9.31
C GLY A 53 13.33 -4.19 -8.24
N TRP A 54 12.98 -4.16 -6.95
CA TRP A 54 14.01 -4.13 -5.90
C TRP A 54 14.00 -5.43 -5.10
N SER A 55 14.62 -6.48 -5.64
CA SER A 55 15.09 -7.58 -4.82
C SER A 55 16.33 -7.14 -4.04
N LEU A 56 16.50 -7.63 -2.80
CA LEU A 56 17.80 -7.55 -2.11
C LEU A 56 18.93 -8.11 -3.00
N ALA A 57 18.62 -9.07 -3.89
CA ALA A 57 19.54 -9.58 -4.89
C ALA A 57 19.96 -8.53 -5.94
N ASP A 58 19.08 -7.59 -6.29
CA ASP A 58 19.39 -6.50 -7.23
C ASP A 58 20.31 -5.44 -6.58
N ALA A 59 20.17 -5.25 -5.26
CA ALA A 59 21.06 -4.40 -4.48
C ALA A 59 22.48 -4.98 -4.39
N GLU A 60 22.60 -6.29 -4.12
CA GLU A 60 23.88 -6.98 -4.01
C GLU A 60 24.65 -7.02 -5.34
N ARG A 61 23.93 -7.18 -6.47
CA ARG A 61 24.53 -7.17 -7.81
C ARG A 61 25.09 -5.81 -8.21
N LYS A 62 24.45 -4.71 -7.79
CA LYS A 62 24.96 -3.34 -8.01
C LYS A 62 26.23 -3.04 -7.22
N LEU A 63 26.33 -3.58 -6.00
CA LEU A 63 27.49 -3.37 -5.13
C LEU A 63 28.71 -4.23 -5.53
N SER A 64 28.48 -5.40 -6.13
CA SER A 64 29.57 -6.29 -6.59
C SER A 64 30.20 -5.87 -7.93
N SER A 65 29.63 -4.87 -8.62
CA SER A 65 30.09 -4.40 -9.94
C SER A 65 30.78 -3.03 -9.90
N THR A 66 31.09 -2.51 -8.71
CA THR A 66 31.88 -1.27 -8.50
C THR A 66 33.22 -1.62 -7.86
#